data_AF-A0A9W9ZNB4-F1
#
_entry.id   AF-A0A9W9ZNB4-F1
#
_cell.length_a   1.000
_cell.length_b   1.000
_cell.length_c   1.000
_cell.angle_alpha   90.00
_cell.angle_beta   90.00
_cell.angle_gamma   90.00
#
_symmetry.space_group_name_H-M   'P 1'
#
loop_
_entity.id
_entity.type
_entity.pdbx_description
1 polymer ?
#
loop_
_entity_poly.entity_id
_entity_poly.type
_entity_poly.pdbx_seq_one_letter_code
_entity_poly.pdbx_strand_id
1 'polypeptide(L)'
;MTSANLSKAAWGTLEKNGQQLMIRSYEIGVLFLPKDQDPNSKYLHVKGKQQSNASLSSYSVQLPFDVPPSPYTKDERPWMWDVKYDTPDCHGRIWSPS
;
A
#
# COMPACT_ATOMS: atom_id res chain seq x y z
N MET A 1 -5.81 3.30 5.31
CA MET A 1 -5.14 4.32 4.48
C MET A 1 -4.33 5.22 5.40
N THR A 2 -3.08 5.53 5.08
CA THR A 2 -2.15 6.19 6.02
C THR A 2 -1.09 7.00 5.28
N SER A 3 -0.50 8.00 5.94
CA SER A 3 0.70 8.70 5.47
C SER A 3 2.00 7.89 5.64
N ALA A 4 1.97 6.87 6.50
CA ALA A 4 3.14 6.07 6.84
C ALA A 4 3.66 5.21 5.68
N ASN A 5 4.78 5.62 5.09
CA ASN A 5 5.57 4.78 4.17
C ASN A 5 6.19 3.56 4.90
N LEU A 6 6.71 2.60 4.13
CA LEU A 6 7.38 1.41 4.68
C LEU A 6 8.76 1.76 5.26
N SER A 7 8.79 2.31 6.47
CA SER A 7 10.02 2.71 7.16
C SER A 7 9.94 2.52 8.68
N LYS A 8 11.09 2.29 9.32
CA LYS A 8 11.19 2.25 10.79
C LYS A 8 10.87 3.60 11.45
N ALA A 9 11.10 4.71 10.75
CA ALA A 9 10.79 6.03 11.28
C ALA A 9 9.28 6.23 11.46
N ALA A 10 8.48 5.74 10.50
CA ALA A 10 7.03 5.80 10.51
C ALA A 10 6.37 4.75 11.42
N TRP A 11 6.83 3.49 11.36
CA TRP A 11 6.18 2.36 12.08
C TRP A 11 6.80 2.04 13.43
N GLY A 12 8.00 2.55 13.68
CA GLY A 12 8.78 2.32 14.88
C GLY A 12 9.66 1.07 14.85
N THR A 13 10.54 0.98 15.84
CA THR A 13 11.41 -0.19 16.09
C THR A 13 11.46 -0.49 17.57
N LEU A 14 11.52 -1.77 17.94
CA LEU A 14 11.72 -2.18 19.32
C LEU A 14 13.18 -1.94 19.74
N GLU A 15 13.36 -1.38 20.93
CA GLU A 15 14.65 -1.06 21.56
C GLU A 15 14.62 -1.49 23.04
N LYS A 16 15.76 -1.35 23.74
CA LYS A 16 15.91 -1.65 25.17
C LYS A 16 15.35 -3.04 25.51
N ASN A 17 15.80 -4.07 24.78
CA ASN A 17 15.36 -5.46 24.92
C ASN A 17 13.83 -5.63 24.81
N GLY A 18 13.19 -4.88 23.92
CA GLY A 18 11.74 -4.99 23.64
C GLY A 18 10.83 -4.17 24.54
N GLN A 19 11.39 -3.37 25.46
CA GLN A 19 10.62 -2.57 26.41
C GLN A 19 10.25 -1.17 25.87
N GLN A 20 10.85 -0.74 24.76
CA GLN A 20 10.58 0.57 24.16
C GLN A 20 10.28 0.41 22.67
N LEU A 21 9.17 1.00 22.21
CA LEU A 21 8.91 1.20 20.78
C LEU A 21 9.31 2.63 20.40
N MET A 22 10.36 2.79 19.60
CA MET A 22 10.84 4.09 19.16
C MET A 22 10.25 4.47 17.80
N ILE A 23 9.53 5.59 17.72
CA ILE A 23 8.98 6.19 16.49
C ILE A 23 9.67 7.54 16.24
N ARG A 24 9.98 7.89 14.97
CA ARG A 24 10.76 9.07 14.60
C ARG A 24 10.01 10.10 13.75
N SER A 25 8.82 9.75 13.25
CA SER A 25 8.00 10.62 12.40
C SER A 25 6.58 10.76 12.96
N TYR A 26 5.92 11.89 12.64
CA TYR A 26 4.49 12.06 12.86
C TYR A 26 3.74 11.52 11.64
N GLU A 27 2.86 10.54 11.87
CA GLU A 27 2.08 9.89 10.82
C GLU A 27 0.63 9.74 11.29
N ILE A 28 -0.32 9.74 10.36
CA ILE A 28 -1.73 9.53 10.66
C ILE A 28 -2.40 8.71 9.57
N GLY A 29 -3.39 7.90 9.98
CA GLY A 29 -4.20 7.11 9.06
C GLY A 29 -5.54 6.73 9.67
N VAL A 30 -6.38 6.16 8.82
CA VAL A 30 -7.68 5.59 9.20
C VAL A 30 -7.65 4.08 8.97
N LEU A 31 -8.23 3.35 9.93
CA LEU A 31 -8.40 1.90 9.89
C LEU A 31 -9.88 1.58 9.72
N PHE A 32 -10.21 0.80 8.68
CA PHE A 32 -11.55 0.27 8.47
C PHE A 32 -11.59 -1.15 9.01
N LEU A 33 -12.44 -1.42 10.00
CA LEU A 33 -12.61 -2.75 10.57
C LEU A 33 -13.92 -3.39 10.04
N PRO A 34 -13.91 -4.67 9.66
CA PRO A 34 -15.12 -5.37 9.24
C PRO A 34 -16.26 -5.27 10.26
N LYS A 35 -15.93 -5.40 11.56
CA LYS A 35 -16.90 -5.38 12.66
C LYS A 35 -17.65 -4.06 12.82
N ASP A 36 -17.06 -2.95 12.39
CA ASP A 36 -17.69 -1.62 12.44
C ASP A 36 -18.75 -1.46 11.34
N GLN A 37 -18.74 -2.34 10.34
CA GLN A 37 -19.68 -2.34 9.21
C GLN A 37 -20.70 -3.49 9.32
N ASP A 38 -20.23 -4.67 9.73
CA ASP A 38 -21.03 -5.86 10.04
C ASP A 38 -20.39 -6.59 11.23
N PRO A 39 -21.03 -6.61 12.42
CA PRO A 39 -20.49 -7.25 13.62
C PRO A 39 -20.11 -8.72 13.46
N ASN A 40 -20.74 -9.43 12.53
CA ASN A 40 -20.49 -10.85 12.28
C ASN A 40 -19.40 -11.07 11.22
N SER A 41 -18.98 -10.02 10.53
CA SER A 41 -17.96 -10.13 9.50
C SER A 41 -16.55 -10.18 10.08
N LYS A 42 -15.73 -11.08 9.51
CA LYS A 42 -14.30 -11.20 9.80
C LYS A 42 -13.42 -10.47 8.79
N TYR A 43 -13.95 -10.14 7.61
CA TYR A 43 -13.18 -9.64 6.47
C TYR A 43 -13.93 -8.52 5.74
N LEU A 44 -13.18 -7.64 5.05
CA LEU A 44 -13.77 -6.67 4.12
C LEU A 44 -13.92 -7.33 2.75
N HIS A 45 -15.10 -7.22 2.15
CA HIS A 45 -15.31 -7.66 0.78
C HIS A 45 -14.73 -6.62 -0.19
N VAL A 46 -13.87 -7.05 -1.11
CA VAL A 46 -13.33 -6.18 -2.16
C VAL A 46 -14.25 -6.21 -3.36
N LYS A 47 -14.65 -5.05 -3.89
CA LYS A 47 -15.41 -4.97 -5.15
C LYS A 47 -14.54 -5.46 -6.30
N GLY A 48 -14.93 -6.57 -6.91
CA GLY A 48 -14.30 -7.06 -8.14
C GLY A 48 -14.75 -6.26 -9.38
N LYS A 49 -14.04 -6.42 -10.50
CA LYS A 49 -14.42 -5.83 -11.80
C LYS A 49 -15.72 -6.40 -12.39
N GLN A 50 -16.23 -7.50 -11.85
CA GLN A 50 -17.47 -8.15 -12.29
C GLN A 50 -18.64 -7.65 -11.44
N GLN A 51 -19.49 -6.80 -12.00
CA GLN A 51 -20.82 -6.51 -11.47
C GLN A 51 -21.70 -7.75 -11.70
N SER A 52 -21.69 -8.70 -10.77
CA SER A 52 -22.82 -9.62 -10.68
C SER A 52 -23.98 -8.86 -10.05
N ASN A 53 -25.20 -9.03 -10.61
CA ASN A 53 -26.47 -8.50 -10.08
C ASN A 53 -26.84 -9.04 -8.69
N ALA A 54 -25.88 -9.57 -7.93
CA ALA A 54 -26.04 -9.91 -6.53
C ALA A 54 -26.04 -8.62 -5.73
N SER A 55 -27.15 -8.37 -5.02
CA SER A 55 -27.36 -7.33 -4.01
C SER A 55 -26.05 -6.69 -3.55
N LEU A 56 -25.80 -5.42 -3.91
CA LEU A 56 -24.66 -4.66 -3.41
C LEU A 56 -24.59 -4.88 -1.91
N SER A 57 -23.61 -5.66 -1.43
CA SER A 57 -23.29 -5.60 -0.02
C SER A 57 -22.84 -4.16 0.23
N SER A 58 -23.61 -3.45 1.05
CA SER A 58 -23.43 -2.01 1.34
C SER A 58 -22.00 -1.68 1.80
N TYR A 59 -21.24 -2.69 2.22
CA TYR A 59 -19.97 -2.58 2.92
C TYR A 59 -18.77 -3.16 2.16
N SER A 60 -18.82 -3.14 0.83
CA SER A 60 -17.68 -3.56 -0.01
C SER A 60 -16.71 -2.40 -0.29
N VAL A 61 -15.41 -2.67 -0.12
CA VAL A 61 -14.32 -1.69 -0.30
C VAL A 61 -13.78 -1.77 -1.72
N GLN A 62 -13.57 -0.60 -2.34
CA GLN A 62 -12.89 -0.50 -3.62
C GLN A 62 -11.41 -0.20 -3.39
N LEU A 63 -10.54 -1.05 -3.94
CA LEU A 63 -9.10 -0.82 -3.90
C LEU A 63 -8.68 0.03 -5.11
N PRO A 64 -7.73 0.95 -4.96
CA PRO A 64 -7.24 1.79 -6.04
C PRO A 64 -6.21 1.09 -6.96
N PHE A 65 -6.00 -0.22 -6.77
CA PHE A 65 -5.07 -1.04 -7.52
C PHE A 65 -5.68 -2.42 -7.78
N ASP A 66 -5.14 -3.12 -8.77
CA ASP A 66 -5.59 -4.45 -9.14
C ASP A 66 -5.19 -5.50 -8.09
N VAL A 67 -6.07 -6.49 -7.91
CA VAL A 67 -5.84 -7.63 -7.02
C VAL A 67 -6.08 -8.94 -7.80
N PRO A 68 -5.23 -9.98 -7.61
CA PRO A 68 -4.04 -9.99 -6.75
C PRO A 68 -2.87 -9.18 -7.32
N PRO A 69 -1.90 -8.72 -6.49
CA PRO A 69 -0.69 -8.06 -6.98
C PRO A 69 0.11 -8.98 -7.90
N SER A 70 0.65 -8.44 -8.99
CA SER A 70 1.56 -9.16 -9.88
C SER A 70 3.00 -9.14 -9.33
N PRO A 71 3.65 -10.31 -9.14
CA PRO A 71 5.06 -10.35 -8.76
C PRO A 71 5.96 -9.75 -9.84
N TYR A 72 7.10 -9.19 -9.42
CA TYR A 72 8.11 -8.71 -10.37
C TYR A 72 8.72 -9.88 -11.14
N THR A 73 9.06 -9.62 -12.40
CA THR A 73 9.87 -10.51 -13.23
C THR A 73 11.36 -10.45 -12.82
N LYS A 74 12.19 -11.34 -13.40
CA LYS A 74 13.64 -11.36 -13.12
C LYS A 74 14.38 -10.12 -13.62
N ASP A 75 13.80 -9.37 -14.55
CA ASP A 75 14.43 -8.20 -15.19
C ASP A 75 13.90 -6.88 -14.61
N GLU A 76 12.77 -6.91 -13.91
CA GLU A 76 12.21 -5.75 -13.23
C GLU A 76 13.01 -5.39 -11.96
N ARG A 77 13.06 -4.11 -11.66
CA ARG A 77 13.76 -3.56 -10.48
C ARG A 77 12.86 -2.51 -9.85
N PRO A 78 12.91 -2.34 -8.51
CA PRO A 78 12.25 -1.21 -7.88
C PRO A 78 12.85 0.09 -8.43
N TRP A 79 12.00 1.12 -8.51
CA TRP A 79 12.46 2.47 -8.84
C TRP A 79 13.42 3.00 -7.77
N MET A 80 14.55 3.53 -8.19
CA MET A 80 15.56 4.18 -7.35
C MET A 80 15.79 5.58 -7.91
N TRP A 81 15.36 6.59 -7.16
CA TRP A 81 15.34 7.98 -7.62
C TRP A 81 16.74 8.57 -7.86
N ASP A 82 17.78 8.01 -7.27
CA ASP A 82 19.18 8.45 -7.34
C ASP A 82 20.02 7.66 -8.35
N VAL A 83 19.40 6.77 -9.13
CA VAL A 83 20.07 5.96 -10.17
C VAL A 83 19.74 6.49 -11.55
N LYS A 84 20.72 6.49 -12.47
CA LYS A 84 20.50 6.86 -13.88
C LYS A 84 19.75 5.75 -14.63
N TYR A 85 18.75 6.14 -15.42
CA TYR A 85 18.04 5.29 -16.38
C TYR A 85 18.21 5.85 -17.79
N ASP A 86 18.89 5.10 -18.66
CA ASP A 86 19.22 5.52 -20.03
C ASP A 86 18.06 5.30 -21.03
N THR A 87 17.05 4.51 -20.67
CA THR A 87 15.87 4.29 -21.50
C THR A 87 14.95 5.51 -21.43
N PRO A 88 14.53 6.08 -22.58
CA PRO A 88 13.57 7.18 -22.60
C PRO A 88 12.21 6.80 -22.00
N ASP A 89 11.63 7.70 -21.22
CA ASP A 89 10.30 7.58 -20.64
C ASP A 89 9.18 7.80 -21.68
N CYS A 90 7.93 7.83 -21.22
CA CYS A 90 6.77 8.09 -22.07
C CYS A 90 6.74 9.48 -22.75
N HIS A 91 7.66 10.39 -22.38
CA HIS A 91 7.85 11.70 -22.98
C HIS A 91 9.18 11.82 -23.75
N GLY A 92 9.89 10.72 -23.95
CA GLY A 92 11.17 10.70 -24.67
C GLY A 92 12.35 11.28 -23.86
N ARG A 93 12.25 11.35 -22.53
CA ARG A 93 13.30 11.87 -21.65
C ARG A 93 13.97 10.75 -20.86
N ILE A 94 15.26 10.91 -20.57
CA ILE A 94 16.00 10.01 -19.70
C ILE A 94 16.04 10.55 -18.27
N TRP A 95 16.12 9.67 -17.28
CA TRP A 95 16.31 10.06 -15.88
C TRP A 95 17.80 10.01 -15.52
N SER A 96 18.40 11.16 -15.24
CA SER A 96 19.80 11.28 -14.83
C SER A 96 19.88 12.29 -13.68
N PRO A 97 19.79 11.84 -12.41
CA PRO A 97 19.91 12.73 -11.27
C PRO A 97 21.33 13.34 -11.22
N SER A 98 21.43 14.50 -10.56
CA SER A 98 22.67 15.28 -10.44
C SER A 98 23.67 14.66 -9.47
#